data_AF-A0A379X0S3-F1
#
_entry.id   AF-A0A379X0S3-F1
#
_cell.length_a   1.000
_cell.length_b   1.000
_cell.length_c   1.000
_cell.angle_alpha   90.00
_cell.angle_beta   90.00
_cell.angle_gamma   90.00
#
_symmetry.space_group_name_H-M   'P 1'
#
loop_
_entity.id
_entity.type
_entity.pdbx_description
1 polymer ?
#
loop_
_entity_poly.entity_id
_entity_poly.type
_entity_poly.pdbx_seq_one_letter_code
_entity_poly.pdbx_strand_id
1 'polypeptide(L)'
;MGPAVEKAIMASDLGLNPSSAGTDIRVPLPPLTEERRKDLTKIVRGEAEQARVAVRNVRRDANDKVKALLKDKAISEDDDRRSQEEVQKMTDAAIKKVDAALADKEAELMQF
;
A
#
# COMPACT_ATOMS: atom_id res chain seq x y z
N MET A 1 -23.39 -16.72 -19.40
CA MET A 1 -22.21 -15.82 -19.38
C MET A 1 -21.32 -15.99 -18.13
N GLY A 2 -21.65 -16.84 -17.14
CA GLY A 2 -20.80 -17.08 -15.94
C GLY A 2 -19.50 -17.92 -16.04
N PRO A 3 -19.24 -18.79 -17.05
CA PRO A 3 -18.12 -19.74 -16.97
C PRO A 3 -16.73 -19.11 -17.09
N ALA A 4 -16.60 -17.95 -17.76
CA ALA A 4 -15.31 -17.28 -17.90
C ALA A 4 -14.88 -16.59 -16.61
N VAL A 5 -15.83 -15.97 -15.90
CA VAL A 5 -15.59 -15.29 -14.62
C VAL A 5 -15.31 -16.30 -13.52
N GLU A 6 -16.07 -17.40 -13.44
CA GLU A 6 -15.84 -18.48 -12.48
C GLU A 6 -14.47 -19.13 -12.68
N LYS A 7 -14.09 -19.44 -13.93
CA LYS A 7 -12.75 -19.96 -14.25
C LYS A 7 -11.63 -18.97 -13.93
N ALA A 8 -11.83 -17.68 -14.13
CA ALA A 8 -10.82 -16.67 -13.78
C ALA A 8 -10.60 -16.59 -12.26
N ILE A 9 -11.66 -16.73 -11.46
CA ILE A 9 -11.58 -16.79 -9.99
C ILE A 9 -10.87 -18.08 -9.55
N MET A 10 -11.22 -19.23 -10.11
CA MET A 10 -10.54 -20.50 -9.79
C MET A 10 -9.07 -20.52 -10.23
N ALA A 11 -8.74 -19.87 -11.34
CA ALA A 11 -7.37 -19.75 -11.85
C ALA A 11 -6.54 -18.69 -11.12
N SER A 12 -7.17 -17.86 -10.28
CA SER A 12 -6.44 -16.94 -9.43
C SER A 12 -5.87 -17.67 -8.21
N ASP A 13 -4.67 -17.28 -7.77
CA ASP A 13 -4.00 -17.84 -6.57
C ASP A 13 -4.69 -17.46 -5.24
N LEU A 14 -5.99 -17.17 -5.28
CA LEU A 14 -6.80 -16.80 -4.12
C LEU A 14 -7.26 -18.02 -3.31
N GLY A 15 -7.19 -19.24 -3.87
CA GLY A 15 -7.59 -20.47 -3.19
C GLY A 15 -9.09 -20.53 -2.85
N LEU A 16 -9.91 -19.82 -3.63
CA LEU A 16 -11.35 -19.72 -3.44
C LEU A 16 -12.09 -20.70 -4.34
N ASN A 17 -13.14 -21.31 -3.81
CA ASN A 17 -14.01 -22.21 -4.57
C ASN A 17 -15.34 -21.50 -4.88
N PRO A 18 -15.44 -20.76 -6.00
CA PRO A 18 -16.70 -20.14 -6.41
C PRO A 18 -17.78 -21.20 -6.65
N SER A 19 -19.02 -20.84 -6.35
CA SER A 19 -20.21 -21.66 -6.60
C SER A 19 -21.22 -20.81 -7.37
N SER A 20 -21.54 -21.24 -8.58
CA SER A 20 -22.55 -20.59 -9.42
C SER A 20 -23.98 -20.86 -8.90
N ALA A 21 -24.72 -19.80 -8.61
CA ALA A 21 -26.14 -19.81 -8.24
C ALA A 21 -26.98 -19.12 -9.34
N GLY A 22 -27.13 -19.79 -10.48
CA GLY A 22 -27.86 -19.25 -11.63
C GLY A 22 -27.07 -18.16 -12.36
N THR A 23 -27.46 -16.89 -12.19
CA THR A 23 -26.74 -15.72 -12.74
C THR A 23 -25.66 -15.18 -11.80
N ASP A 24 -25.70 -15.55 -10.52
CA ASP A 24 -24.82 -15.02 -9.49
C ASP A 24 -23.69 -16.01 -9.16
N ILE A 25 -22.51 -15.51 -8.80
CA ILE A 25 -21.37 -16.33 -8.36
C ILE A 25 -21.14 -16.08 -6.87
N ARG A 26 -21.35 -17.10 -6.02
CA ARG A 26 -21.02 -17.04 -4.60
C ARG A 26 -19.58 -17.48 -4.39
N VAL A 27 -18.79 -16.65 -3.72
CA VAL A 27 -17.40 -16.97 -3.38
C VAL A 27 -17.27 -17.05 -1.85
N PRO A 28 -17.40 -18.25 -1.24
CA PRO A 28 -17.22 -18.41 0.19
C PRO A 28 -15.76 -18.16 0.55
N LEU A 29 -15.51 -17.20 1.44
CA LEU A 29 -14.22 -17.00 2.07
C LEU A 29 -14.07 -18.05 3.19
N PRO A 30 -13.16 -19.03 3.06
CA PRO A 30 -12.91 -19.97 4.15
C PRO A 30 -12.33 -19.20 5.35
N PRO A 31 -12.65 -19.63 6.59
CA PRO A 31 -12.06 -19.03 7.78
C PRO A 31 -10.53 -19.18 7.71
N LEU A 32 -9.82 -18.09 8.02
CA LEU A 32 -8.36 -18.09 7.97
C LEU A 32 -7.81 -18.94 9.12
N THR A 33 -6.98 -19.94 8.78
CA THR A 33 -6.18 -20.65 9.78
C THR A 33 -5.16 -19.70 10.40
N GLU A 34 -4.72 -19.99 11.63
CA GLU A 34 -3.73 -19.14 12.32
C GLU A 34 -2.42 -19.00 11.52
N GLU A 35 -2.00 -20.07 10.83
CA GLU A 35 -0.85 -20.06 9.92
C GLU A 35 -1.07 -19.12 8.73
N ARG A 36 -2.26 -19.18 8.09
CA ARG A 36 -2.56 -18.29 6.96
C ARG A 36 -2.65 -16.83 7.36
N ARG A 37 -3.18 -16.52 8.56
CA ARG A 37 -3.17 -15.15 9.10
C ARG A 37 -1.76 -14.63 9.30
N LYS A 38 -0.87 -15.44 9.90
CA LYS A 38 0.54 -15.06 10.11
C LYS A 38 1.24 -14.78 8.78
N ASP A 39 0.99 -15.57 7.75
CA ASP A 39 1.60 -15.37 6.44
C ASP A 39 1.04 -14.13 5.72
N LEU A 40 -0.28 -13.90 5.79
CA LEU A 40 -0.88 -12.67 5.26
C LEU A 40 -0.34 -11.43 5.99
N THR A 41 -0.20 -11.47 7.30
CA THR A 41 0.39 -10.37 8.08
C THR A 41 1.82 -10.07 7.65
N LYS A 42 2.65 -11.08 7.34
CA LYS A 42 4.00 -10.86 6.80
C LYS A 42 3.98 -10.14 5.45
N ILE A 43 3.06 -10.54 4.56
CA ILE A 43 2.91 -9.91 3.24
C ILE A 43 2.53 -8.44 3.40
N VAL A 44 1.49 -8.15 4.18
CA VAL A 44 1.01 -6.77 4.41
C VAL A 44 2.11 -5.90 5.03
N ARG A 45 2.88 -6.43 6.00
CA ARG A 45 4.05 -5.72 6.56
C ARG A 45 5.12 -5.43 5.52
N GLY A 46 5.38 -6.38 4.62
CA GLY A 46 6.31 -6.22 3.51
C GLY A 46 5.89 -5.11 2.55
N GLU A 47 4.62 -5.09 2.16
CA GLU A 47 4.04 -4.04 1.31
C GLU A 47 4.09 -2.66 1.98
N ALA A 48 3.77 -2.59 3.29
CA ALA A 48 3.88 -1.35 4.04
C ALA A 48 5.32 -0.81 4.09
N GLU A 49 6.32 -1.69 4.22
CA GLU A 49 7.72 -1.24 4.17
C GLU A 49 8.14 -0.77 2.77
N GLN A 50 7.70 -1.47 1.72
CA GLN A 50 7.93 -1.00 0.34
C GLN A 50 7.29 0.38 0.10
N ALA A 51 6.07 0.60 0.61
CA ALA A 51 5.41 1.90 0.53
C ALA A 51 6.20 2.98 1.30
N ARG A 52 6.70 2.70 2.50
CA ARG A 52 7.56 3.62 3.26
C ARG A 52 8.85 3.95 2.51
N VAL A 53 9.49 2.97 1.88
CA VAL A 53 10.68 3.19 1.05
C VAL A 53 10.35 4.07 -0.16
N ALA A 54 9.23 3.82 -0.85
CA ALA A 54 8.80 4.63 -1.99
C ALA A 54 8.57 6.10 -1.59
N VAL A 55 7.90 6.35 -0.46
CA VAL A 55 7.71 7.71 0.08
C VAL A 55 9.05 8.40 0.36
N ARG A 56 10.02 7.70 0.95
CA ARG A 56 11.36 8.25 1.23
C ARG A 56 12.15 8.53 -0.05
N ASN A 57 11.99 7.72 -1.09
CA ASN A 57 12.62 7.95 -2.39
C ASN A 57 12.05 9.20 -3.05
N VAL A 58 10.73 9.37 -3.07
CA VAL A 58 10.08 10.59 -3.60
C VAL A 58 10.54 11.84 -2.84
N ARG A 59 10.67 11.75 -1.50
CA ARG A 59 11.23 12.83 -0.69
C ARG A 59 12.64 13.22 -1.12
N ARG A 60 13.50 12.22 -1.36
CA ARG A 60 14.88 12.44 -1.83
C ARG A 60 14.88 13.14 -3.18
N ASP A 61 14.11 12.64 -4.13
CA ASP A 61 14.02 13.21 -5.48
C ASP A 61 13.50 14.65 -5.46
N ALA A 62 12.52 14.94 -4.60
CA ALA A 62 12.02 16.29 -4.39
C ALA A 62 13.11 17.22 -3.85
N ASN A 63 13.81 16.79 -2.80
CA ASN A 63 14.90 17.59 -2.20
C ASN A 63 16.07 17.80 -3.17
N ASP A 64 16.40 16.79 -3.99
CA ASP A 64 17.47 16.91 -4.98
C ASP A 64 17.10 17.90 -6.10
N LYS A 65 15.81 17.97 -6.50
CA LYS A 65 15.30 19.01 -7.41
C LYS A 65 15.37 20.41 -6.81
N VAL A 66 14.97 20.58 -5.56
CA VAL A 66 15.05 21.89 -4.88
C VAL A 66 16.51 22.36 -4.78
N LYS A 67 17.43 21.46 -4.44
CA LYS A 67 18.87 21.75 -4.43
C LYS A 67 19.41 22.15 -5.81
N ALA A 68 18.92 21.56 -6.89
CA ALA A 68 19.29 21.96 -8.25
C ALA A 68 18.81 23.39 -8.54
N LEU A 69 17.57 23.73 -8.21
CA LEU A 69 17.02 25.08 -8.37
C LEU A 69 17.80 26.13 -7.57
N LEU A 70 18.29 25.78 -6.37
CA LEU A 70 19.13 26.66 -5.56
C LEU A 70 20.48 26.93 -6.25
N LYS A 71 21.12 25.90 -6.83
CA LYS A 71 22.36 26.05 -7.60
C LYS A 71 22.17 26.93 -8.85
N ASP A 72 21.02 26.79 -9.50
CA ASP A 72 20.65 27.59 -10.67
C ASP A 72 20.21 29.02 -10.30
N LYS A 73 20.24 29.37 -9.01
CA LYS A 73 19.78 30.66 -8.45
C LYS A 73 18.33 31.01 -8.81
N ALA A 74 17.51 29.99 -9.09
CA ALA A 74 16.09 30.15 -9.38
C ALA A 74 15.26 30.36 -8.09
N ILE A 75 15.80 29.94 -6.93
CA ILE A 75 15.20 30.10 -5.59
C ILE A 75 16.23 30.64 -4.60
N SER A 76 15.76 31.19 -3.48
CA SER A 76 16.61 31.64 -2.36
C SER A 76 16.90 30.50 -1.37
N GLU A 77 17.89 30.70 -0.47
CA GLU A 77 18.14 29.75 0.65
C GLU A 77 16.94 29.64 1.61
N ASP A 78 16.18 30.72 1.79
CA ASP A 78 14.96 30.71 2.60
C ASP A 78 13.87 29.85 1.95
N ASP A 79 13.75 29.88 0.61
CA ASP A 79 12.79 29.05 -0.13
C ASP A 79 13.19 27.57 -0.14
N ASP A 80 14.49 27.26 -0.22
CA ASP A 80 15.00 25.88 -0.07
C ASP A 80 14.64 25.33 1.31
N ARG A 81 14.87 26.10 2.38
CA ARG A 81 14.54 25.67 3.74
C ARG A 81 13.05 25.43 3.92
N ARG A 82 12.19 26.33 3.41
CA ARG A 82 10.73 26.17 3.44
C ARG A 82 10.28 24.93 2.66
N SER A 83 10.82 24.73 1.46
CA SER A 83 10.49 23.58 0.62
C SER A 83 10.87 22.26 1.30
N GLN A 84 12.03 22.19 1.96
CA GLN A 84 12.45 21.00 2.71
C GLN A 84 11.53 20.73 3.91
N GLU A 85 11.10 21.76 4.65
CA GLU A 85 10.13 21.61 5.75
C GLU A 85 8.77 21.10 5.26
N GLU A 86 8.27 21.61 4.13
CA GLU A 86 7.01 21.15 3.53
C GLU A 86 7.09 19.71 3.02
N VAL A 87 8.18 19.39 2.31
CA VAL A 87 8.45 18.02 1.83
C VAL A 87 8.53 17.05 3.01
N GLN A 88 9.15 17.45 4.11
CA GLN A 88 9.22 16.64 5.33
C GLN A 88 7.83 16.44 5.94
N LYS A 89 7.02 17.50 6.09
CA LYS A 89 5.63 17.40 6.57
C LYS A 89 4.76 16.46 5.71
N MET A 90 4.87 16.55 4.39
CA MET A 90 4.14 15.66 3.47
C MET A 90 4.59 14.21 3.61
N THR A 91 5.90 13.98 3.75
CA THR A 91 6.48 12.64 3.97
C THR A 91 5.93 12.03 5.26
N ASP A 92 5.97 12.79 6.36
CA ASP A 92 5.50 12.32 7.67
C ASP A 92 3.99 12.03 7.67
N ALA A 93 3.20 12.87 7.00
CA ALA A 93 1.78 12.64 6.82
C ALA A 93 1.49 11.37 6.01
N ALA A 94 2.25 11.11 4.95
CA ALA A 94 2.11 9.91 4.13
C ALA A 94 2.50 8.64 4.91
N ILE A 95 3.62 8.68 5.65
CA ILE A 95 4.05 7.56 6.50
C ILE A 95 2.97 7.22 7.54
N LYS A 96 2.40 8.24 8.22
CA LYS A 96 1.30 8.02 9.17
C LYS A 96 0.09 7.32 8.55
N LYS A 97 -0.25 7.63 7.30
CA LYS A 97 -1.36 6.96 6.58
C LYS A 97 -1.03 5.49 6.29
N VAL A 98 0.22 5.20 5.90
CA VAL A 98 0.69 3.82 5.69
C VAL A 98 0.61 3.03 6.99
N ASP A 99 1.08 3.62 8.10
CA ASP A 99 1.06 2.99 9.42
C ASP A 99 -0.37 2.71 9.91
N ALA A 100 -1.29 3.65 9.70
CA ALA A 100 -2.70 3.47 10.04
C ALA A 100 -3.34 2.34 9.21
N ALA A 101 -3.15 2.35 7.89
CA ALA A 101 -3.68 1.30 7.01
C ALA A 101 -3.12 -0.09 7.35
N LEU A 102 -1.83 -0.16 7.71
CA LEU A 102 -1.20 -1.40 8.19
C LEU A 102 -1.86 -1.88 9.48
N ALA A 103 -2.04 -1.01 10.47
CA ALA A 103 -2.64 -1.36 11.74
C ALA A 103 -4.09 -1.86 11.58
N ASP A 104 -4.89 -1.16 10.78
CA ASP A 104 -6.27 -1.57 10.48
C ASP A 104 -6.31 -2.95 9.81
N LYS A 105 -5.42 -3.20 8.84
CA LYS A 105 -5.38 -4.49 8.14
C LYS A 105 -4.86 -5.63 8.99
N GLU A 106 -3.90 -5.37 9.88
CA GLU A 106 -3.44 -6.36 10.87
C GLU A 106 -4.55 -6.74 11.86
N ALA A 107 -5.32 -5.74 12.34
CA ALA A 107 -6.45 -5.98 13.23
C ALA A 107 -7.54 -6.82 12.53
N GLU A 108 -7.87 -6.49 11.28
CA GLU A 108 -8.85 -7.24 10.47
C GLU A 108 -8.43 -8.71 10.30
N LEU A 109 -7.16 -8.96 9.95
CA LEU A 109 -6.63 -10.32 9.77
C LEU A 109 -6.62 -11.15 11.07
N MET A 110 -6.50 -10.51 12.23
CA MET A 110 -6.47 -11.19 13.54
C MET A 110 -7.86 -11.39 14.15
N GLN A 111 -8.86 -10.61 13.73
CA GLN A 111 -10.24 -10.71 14.26
C GLN A 111 -11.16 -11.66 13.47
N PHE A 112 -10.88 -11.90 12.17
CA PHE A 112 -11.71 -12.72 11.26
C PHE A 112 -11.32 -14.19 11.18
#